data_AF-A0A0A7FYT6-F1
#
_entry.id   AF-A0A0A7FYT6-F1
#
_cell.length_a   1.000
_cell.length_b   1.000
_cell.length_c   1.000
_cell.angle_alpha   90.00
_cell.angle_beta   90.00
_cell.angle_gamma   90.00
#
_symmetry.space_group_name_H-M   'P 1'
#
loop_
_entity.id
_entity.type
_entity.pdbx_description
1 polymer ?
#
loop_
_entity_poly.entity_id
_entity_poly.type
_entity_poly.pdbx_seq_one_letter_code
_entity_poly.pdbx_strand_id
1 'polypeptide(L)'
;MIVKEFNYVKGNTAVKPERKYDDIKRDKRYKDLEKAKKRRNKLAKEQKTKKKTAALQIALVIFVLGVGTIWRDTKVYSLQSQIGGLNDEIKTVNAENEALKVDLLKNSSLKNIEANAKSKLGMITPVDAEKVDVDLSKNYLEGAENNGVEEESNNNGLLSKIMDVLK
;
A
#
# COMPACT_ATOMS: atom_id res chain seq x y z
N MET A 1 5.49 -59.48 -74.79
CA MET A 1 6.58 -58.49 -74.72
C MET A 1 6.69 -57.86 -76.11
N ILE A 2 6.27 -56.61 -76.28
CA ILE A 2 6.32 -55.94 -77.60
C ILE A 2 7.66 -55.21 -77.69
N VAL A 3 8.59 -55.78 -78.45
CA VAL A 3 9.88 -55.16 -78.76
C VAL A 3 9.62 -54.12 -79.85
N LYS A 4 9.73 -52.83 -79.52
CA LYS A 4 9.74 -51.76 -80.53
C LYS A 4 11.19 -51.48 -80.90
N GLU A 5 11.54 -51.80 -82.13
CA GLU A 5 12.83 -51.46 -82.72
C GLU A 5 12.88 -49.95 -83.00
N PHE A 6 13.91 -49.28 -82.48
CA PHE A 6 14.19 -47.89 -82.79
C PHE A 6 15.44 -47.82 -83.66
N ASN A 7 15.30 -47.38 -84.91
CA ASN A 7 16.42 -47.06 -85.77
C ASN A 7 17.09 -45.76 -85.29
N TYR A 8 18.25 -45.87 -84.66
CA TYR A 8 19.04 -44.71 -84.26
C TYR A 8 19.98 -44.29 -85.39
N VAL A 9 19.69 -43.18 -86.06
CA VAL A 9 20.62 -42.54 -86.99
C VAL A 9 21.54 -41.60 -86.20
N LYS A 10 22.84 -41.89 -86.15
CA LYS A 10 23.86 -41.00 -85.58
C LYS A 10 24.46 -40.15 -86.69
N GLY A 11 24.15 -38.86 -86.69
CA GLY A 11 24.72 -37.86 -87.61
C GLY A 11 24.27 -36.44 -87.25
N ASN A 12 24.97 -35.43 -87.76
CA ASN A 12 24.68 -34.01 -87.48
C ASN A 12 23.34 -33.52 -88.09
N THR A 13 22.66 -34.38 -88.86
CA THR A 13 21.34 -34.19 -89.47
C THR A 13 20.21 -34.92 -88.75
N ALA A 14 20.47 -35.53 -87.58
CA ALA A 14 19.44 -36.23 -86.83
C ALA A 14 18.39 -35.26 -86.29
N VAL A 15 17.16 -35.34 -86.84
CA VAL A 15 15.99 -34.63 -86.32
C VAL A 15 15.80 -35.04 -84.86
N LYS A 16 15.79 -34.05 -83.96
CA LYS A 16 15.69 -34.22 -82.51
C LYS A 16 14.59 -35.24 -82.19
N PRO A 17 14.91 -36.42 -81.61
CA PRO A 17 13.89 -37.42 -81.35
C PRO A 17 12.89 -36.87 -80.34
N GLU A 18 11.61 -36.86 -80.71
CA GLU A 18 10.52 -36.50 -79.81
C GLU A 18 10.44 -37.56 -78.70
N ARG A 19 10.96 -37.19 -77.53
CA ARG A 19 10.80 -37.98 -76.33
C ARG A 19 9.34 -37.87 -75.90
N LYS A 20 8.55 -38.92 -76.07
CA LYS A 20 7.23 -39.04 -75.43
C LYS A 20 7.45 -39.21 -73.93
N TYR A 21 7.43 -38.10 -73.21
CA TYR A 21 7.35 -38.13 -71.75
C TYR A 21 5.92 -38.55 -71.38
N ASP A 22 5.77 -39.46 -70.41
CA ASP A 22 4.46 -39.75 -69.79
C ASP A 22 3.99 -38.47 -69.07
N ASP A 23 3.28 -37.59 -69.76
CA ASP A 23 2.79 -36.30 -69.23
C ASP A 23 1.96 -36.50 -67.94
N ILE A 24 1.25 -37.64 -67.84
CA ILE A 24 0.48 -38.04 -66.66
C ILE A 24 1.36 -38.19 -65.41
N LYS A 25 2.58 -38.72 -65.54
CA LYS A 25 3.51 -38.89 -64.41
C LYS A 25 4.15 -37.56 -64.01
N ARG A 26 4.40 -36.69 -64.99
CA ARG A 26 4.93 -35.35 -64.78
C ARG A 26 3.93 -34.48 -64.02
N ASP A 27 2.67 -34.47 -64.43
CA ASP A 27 1.59 -33.72 -63.76
C ASP A 27 1.32 -34.19 -62.33
N LYS A 28 1.36 -35.50 -62.09
CA LYS A 28 1.25 -36.04 -60.71
C LYS A 28 2.37 -35.53 -59.82
N ARG A 29 3.62 -35.57 -60.30
CA ARG A 29 4.78 -35.04 -59.55
C ARG A 29 4.67 -33.55 -59.28
N TYR A 30 4.22 -32.74 -60.25
CA TYR A 30 4.01 -31.31 -60.02
C TYR A 30 2.92 -31.04 -58.98
N LYS A 31 1.80 -31.76 -59.03
CA LYS A 31 0.72 -31.64 -58.03
C LYS A 31 1.19 -32.04 -56.63
N ASP A 32 2.01 -33.08 -56.52
CA ASP A 32 2.56 -33.53 -55.23
C ASP A 32 3.56 -32.52 -54.65
N LEU A 33 4.42 -31.93 -55.49
CA LEU A 33 5.32 -30.84 -55.10
C LEU A 33 4.56 -29.59 -54.65
N GLU A 34 3.47 -29.23 -55.33
CA GLU A 34 2.62 -28.09 -54.95
C GLU A 34 1.93 -28.34 -53.60
N LYS A 35 1.40 -29.55 -53.38
CA LYS A 35 0.83 -29.97 -52.10
C LYS A 35 1.88 -29.93 -50.98
N ALA A 36 3.09 -30.44 -51.23
CA ALA A 36 4.18 -30.39 -50.27
C ALA A 36 4.58 -28.95 -49.91
N LYS A 37 4.65 -28.05 -50.90
CA LYS A 37 4.94 -26.62 -50.71
C LYS A 37 3.85 -25.93 -49.89
N LYS A 38 2.56 -26.20 -50.18
CA LYS A 38 1.43 -25.68 -49.40
C LYS A 38 1.47 -26.16 -47.94
N ARG A 39 1.74 -27.45 -47.71
CA ARG A 39 1.90 -28.02 -46.36
C ARG A 39 3.04 -27.36 -45.60
N ARG A 40 4.23 -27.22 -46.23
CA ARG A 40 5.39 -26.56 -45.62
C ARG A 40 5.09 -25.11 -45.24
N ASN A 41 4.42 -24.37 -46.12
CA ASN A 41 4.04 -22.98 -45.86
C ASN A 41 3.00 -22.86 -44.74
N LYS A 42 2.05 -23.80 -44.64
CA LYS A 42 1.06 -23.84 -43.54
C LYS A 42 1.76 -24.08 -42.20
N LEU A 43 2.63 -25.08 -42.11
CA LEU A 43 3.40 -25.37 -40.91
C LEU A 43 4.31 -24.20 -40.50
N ALA A 44 4.97 -23.55 -41.46
CA ALA A 44 5.80 -22.39 -41.18
C ALA A 44 4.97 -21.19 -40.65
N LYS A 45 3.75 -20.99 -41.16
CA LYS A 45 2.83 -19.96 -40.65
C LYS A 45 2.38 -20.29 -39.22
N GLU A 46 1.99 -21.54 -38.97
CA GLU A 46 1.57 -22.00 -37.63
C GLU A 46 2.70 -21.88 -36.60
N GLN A 47 3.93 -22.21 -36.97
CA GLN A 47 5.08 -22.01 -36.07
C GLN A 47 5.33 -20.53 -35.79
N LYS A 48 5.19 -19.65 -36.79
CA LYS A 48 5.32 -18.19 -36.59
C LYS A 48 4.22 -17.64 -35.69
N THR A 49 2.97 -18.06 -35.85
CA THR A 49 1.87 -17.62 -34.98
C THR A 49 2.06 -18.12 -33.55
N LYS A 50 2.44 -19.39 -33.36
CA LYS A 50 2.76 -19.95 -32.03
C LYS A 50 3.86 -19.19 -31.31
N LYS A 51 4.93 -18.81 -32.01
CA LYS A 51 6.01 -17.98 -31.43
C LYS A 51 5.52 -16.59 -31.03
N LYS A 52 4.70 -15.95 -31.87
CA LYS A 52 4.11 -14.64 -31.59
C LYS A 52 3.16 -14.69 -30.38
N THR A 53 2.30 -15.70 -30.29
CA THR A 53 1.38 -15.86 -29.17
C THR A 53 2.11 -16.16 -27.87
N ALA A 54 3.18 -16.98 -27.92
CA ALA A 54 4.02 -17.23 -26.74
C ALA A 54 4.73 -15.96 -26.27
N ALA A 55 5.29 -15.17 -27.20
CA ALA A 55 5.89 -13.87 -26.85
C ALA A 55 4.86 -12.90 -26.25
N LEU A 56 3.64 -12.88 -26.76
CA LEU A 56 2.55 -12.04 -26.25
C LEU A 56 2.11 -12.48 -24.85
N GLN A 57 2.03 -13.79 -24.58
CA GLN A 57 1.75 -14.32 -23.25
C GLN A 57 2.83 -13.93 -22.24
N ILE A 58 4.11 -14.03 -22.60
CA ILE A 58 5.22 -13.60 -21.74
C ILE A 58 5.15 -12.09 -21.48
N ALA A 59 4.90 -11.29 -22.51
CA ALA A 59 4.73 -9.85 -22.37
C ALA A 59 3.56 -9.49 -21.44
N LEU A 60 2.45 -10.24 -21.50
CA LEU A 60 1.30 -10.04 -20.63
C LEU A 60 1.65 -10.35 -19.16
N VAL A 61 2.39 -11.42 -18.90
CA VAL A 61 2.84 -11.75 -17.53
C VAL A 61 3.74 -10.64 -16.98
N ILE A 62 4.71 -10.16 -17.76
CA ILE A 62 5.60 -9.05 -17.36
C ILE A 62 4.79 -7.78 -17.10
N PHE A 63 3.80 -7.49 -17.95
CA PHE A 63 2.93 -6.33 -17.79
C PHE A 63 2.12 -6.40 -16.50
N VAL A 64 1.49 -7.54 -16.19
CA VAL A 64 0.73 -7.72 -14.95
C VAL A 64 1.62 -7.58 -13.73
N LEU A 65 2.84 -8.15 -13.76
CA LEU A 65 3.81 -7.99 -12.69
C LEU A 65 4.23 -6.52 -12.51
N GLY A 66 4.51 -5.80 -13.60
CA GLY A 66 4.89 -4.39 -13.57
C GLY A 66 3.78 -3.47 -13.06
N VAL A 67 2.53 -3.70 -13.48
CA VAL A 67 1.38 -2.95 -12.95
C VAL A 67 1.15 -3.28 -11.48
N GLY A 68 1.30 -4.55 -11.09
CA GLY A 68 1.19 -4.98 -9.69
C GLY A 68 2.22 -4.32 -8.77
N THR A 69 3.47 -4.15 -9.22
CA THR A 69 4.49 -3.45 -8.44
C THR A 69 4.16 -1.97 -8.26
N ILE A 70 3.74 -1.28 -9.32
CA ILE A 70 3.37 0.14 -9.25
C ILE A 70 2.17 0.33 -8.31
N TRP A 71 1.15 -0.54 -8.40
CA TRP A 71 -0.01 -0.46 -7.51
C TRP A 71 0.38 -0.63 -6.04
N ARG A 72 1.32 -1.54 -5.74
CA ARG A 72 1.83 -1.71 -4.39
C ARG A 72 2.53 -0.44 -3.89
N ASP A 73 3.34 0.18 -4.73
CA ASP A 73 4.04 1.41 -4.38
C ASP A 73 3.04 2.56 -4.10
N THR A 74 1.95 2.68 -4.87
CA THR A 74 0.91 3.70 -4.58
C THR A 74 0.26 3.52 -3.20
N LYS A 75 0.04 2.28 -2.74
CA LYS A 75 -0.43 2.03 -1.37
C LYS A 75 0.60 2.44 -0.33
N VAL A 76 1.88 2.15 -0.56
CA VAL A 76 2.96 2.53 0.36
C VAL A 76 3.04 4.05 0.51
N TYR A 77 2.95 4.81 -0.58
CA TYR A 77 2.92 6.27 -0.52
C TYR A 77 1.71 6.80 0.25
N SER A 78 0.53 6.20 0.05
CA SER A 78 -0.66 6.62 0.80
C SER A 78 -0.52 6.38 2.31
N LEU A 79 0.07 5.25 2.72
CA LEU A 79 0.35 4.97 4.13
C LEU A 79 1.41 5.92 4.70
N GLN A 80 2.46 6.22 3.94
CA GLN A 80 3.51 7.12 4.38
C GLN A 80 2.96 8.55 4.60
N SER A 81 2.05 9.00 3.73
CA SER A 81 1.36 10.28 3.92
C SER A 81 0.45 10.29 5.15
N GLN A 82 -0.25 9.18 5.43
CA GLN A 82 -1.07 9.06 6.63
C GLN A 82 -0.22 9.08 7.91
N ILE A 83 0.91 8.38 7.90
CA ILE A 83 1.88 8.39 9.02
C ILE A 83 2.42 9.81 9.24
N GLY A 84 2.72 10.54 8.17
CA GLY A 84 3.14 11.94 8.24
C GLY A 84 2.09 12.82 8.92
N GLY A 85 0.83 12.74 8.46
CA GLY A 85 -0.28 13.50 9.06
C GLY A 85 -0.52 13.16 10.53
N LEU A 86 -0.51 11.87 10.89
CA LEU A 86 -0.66 11.43 12.28
C LEU A 86 0.48 11.94 13.18
N ASN A 87 1.72 11.95 12.68
CA ASN A 87 2.84 12.49 13.45
C ASN A 87 2.73 14.00 13.67
N ASP A 88 2.23 14.74 12.69
CA ASP A 88 2.01 16.17 12.85
C ASP A 88 0.86 16.44 13.82
N GLU A 89 -0.23 15.66 13.77
CA GLU A 89 -1.32 15.75 14.74
C GLU A 89 -0.86 15.42 16.17
N ILE A 90 -0.03 14.40 16.35
CA ILE A 90 0.57 14.09 17.66
C ILE A 90 1.43 15.26 18.16
N LYS A 91 2.22 15.88 17.28
CA LYS A 91 3.04 17.04 17.64
C LYS A 91 2.18 18.25 18.03
N THR A 92 1.11 18.53 17.29
CA THR A 92 0.21 19.64 17.62
C THR A 92 -0.48 19.41 18.95
N VAL A 93 -1.02 18.20 19.18
CA VAL A 93 -1.67 17.85 20.45
C VAL A 93 -0.70 17.90 21.63
N ASN A 94 0.55 17.47 21.45
CA ASN A 94 1.57 17.60 22.51
C ASN A 94 1.93 19.06 22.79
N ALA A 95 2.09 19.88 21.75
CA ALA A 95 2.36 21.31 21.91
C ALA A 95 1.20 22.03 22.61
N GLU A 96 -0.05 21.68 22.27
CA GLU A 96 -1.25 22.19 22.96
C GLU A 96 -1.29 21.76 24.43
N ASN A 97 -0.99 20.49 24.73
CA ASN A 97 -0.91 20.02 26.11
C ASN A 97 0.18 20.76 26.92
N GLU A 98 1.36 20.99 26.33
CA GLU A 98 2.42 21.76 26.97
C GLU A 98 2.00 23.21 27.21
N ALA A 99 1.37 23.85 26.22
CA ALA A 99 0.85 25.20 26.36
C ALA A 99 -0.20 25.30 27.49
N LEU A 100 -1.16 24.38 27.52
CA LEU A 100 -2.17 24.29 28.58
C LEU A 100 -1.52 24.09 29.95
N LYS A 101 -0.50 23.24 30.05
CA LYS A 101 0.24 23.02 31.30
C LYS A 101 0.95 24.28 31.76
N VAL A 102 1.56 25.03 30.85
CA VAL A 102 2.20 26.32 31.15
C VAL A 102 1.16 27.34 31.60
N ASP A 103 0.00 27.41 30.96
CA ASP A 103 -1.07 28.34 31.34
C ASP A 103 -1.68 27.99 32.69
N LEU A 104 -1.82 26.70 33.01
CA LEU A 104 -2.20 26.22 34.34
C LEU A 104 -1.19 26.67 35.39
N LEU A 105 0.11 26.51 35.13
CA LEU A 105 1.18 26.97 36.02
C LEU A 105 1.19 28.50 36.17
N LYS A 106 0.92 29.25 35.10
CA LYS A 106 0.79 30.72 35.19
C LYS A 106 -0.39 31.10 36.05
N ASN A 107 -1.56 30.47 35.88
CA ASN A 107 -2.75 30.78 36.68
C ASN A 107 -2.60 30.35 38.14
N SER A 108 -1.94 29.22 38.42
CA SER A 108 -1.65 28.78 39.78
C SER A 108 -0.45 29.47 40.42
N SER A 109 0.35 30.21 39.64
CA SER A 109 1.50 30.93 40.20
C SER A 109 1.04 31.96 41.23
N LEU A 110 1.75 32.00 42.36
CA LEU A 110 1.49 32.93 43.47
C LEU A 110 1.34 34.38 43.00
N LYS A 111 2.14 34.79 42.02
CA LYS A 111 2.11 36.14 41.46
C LYS A 111 0.78 36.47 40.76
N ASN A 112 0.19 35.49 40.08
CA ASN A 112 -1.08 35.66 39.37
C ASN A 112 -2.28 35.53 40.31
N ILE A 113 -2.16 34.69 41.35
CA ILE A 113 -3.10 34.64 42.48
C ILE A 113 -3.10 35.98 43.22
N GLU A 114 -1.93 36.52 43.56
CA GLU A 114 -1.77 37.82 44.21
C GLU A 114 -2.33 38.97 43.36
N ALA A 115 -2.06 38.97 42.05
CA ALA A 115 -2.60 39.97 41.12
C ALA A 115 -4.13 39.89 41.00
N ASN A 116 -4.73 38.70 40.88
CA ASN A 116 -6.19 38.54 40.89
C ASN A 116 -6.79 38.90 42.24
N ALA A 117 -6.15 38.52 43.36
CA ALA A 117 -6.61 38.85 44.70
C ALA A 117 -6.65 40.38 44.91
N LYS A 118 -5.59 41.08 44.51
CA LYS A 118 -5.51 42.55 44.60
C LYS A 118 -6.49 43.25 43.65
N SER A 119 -6.56 42.81 42.39
CA SER A 119 -7.35 43.52 41.36
C SER A 119 -8.84 43.17 41.33
N LYS A 120 -9.20 41.89 41.51
CA LYS A 120 -10.60 41.44 41.42
C LYS A 120 -11.28 41.30 42.77
N LEU A 121 -10.55 40.83 43.78
CA LEU A 121 -11.10 40.62 45.12
C LEU A 121 -10.84 41.81 46.06
N GLY A 122 -10.11 42.83 45.59
CA GLY A 122 -9.77 44.00 46.38
C GLY A 122 -8.92 43.69 47.61
N MET A 123 -8.24 42.52 47.65
CA MET A 123 -7.39 42.15 48.77
C MET A 123 -6.19 43.08 48.84
N ILE A 124 -5.92 43.59 50.03
CA ILE A 124 -4.83 44.51 50.30
C ILE A 124 -3.87 43.77 51.25
N THR A 125 -2.57 43.85 50.99
CA THR A 125 -1.57 43.32 51.93
C THR A 125 -1.67 44.10 53.24
N PRO A 126 -1.97 43.45 54.38
CA PRO A 126 -2.17 44.15 55.65
C PRO A 126 -0.86 44.79 56.11
N VAL A 127 -0.95 46.06 56.54
CA VAL A 127 0.17 46.79 57.14
C VAL A 127 0.33 46.32 58.59
N ASP A 128 1.56 46.23 59.09
CA ASP A 128 1.86 45.67 60.42
C ASP A 128 1.08 46.31 61.58
N ALA A 129 0.62 47.56 61.40
CA ALA A 129 -0.22 48.29 62.36
C ALA A 129 -1.67 47.79 62.47
N GLU A 130 -2.16 47.00 61.51
CA GLU A 130 -3.54 46.46 61.48
C GLU A 130 -3.59 44.95 61.81
N LYS A 131 -2.46 44.36 62.21
CA LYS A 131 -2.40 42.94 62.59
C LYS A 131 -2.93 42.76 64.00
N VAL A 132 -3.91 41.88 64.15
CA VAL A 132 -4.37 41.37 65.45
C VAL A 132 -3.83 39.96 65.60
N ASP A 133 -2.87 39.78 66.52
CA ASP A 133 -2.38 38.45 66.87
C ASP A 133 -3.44 37.76 67.74
N VAL A 134 -4.04 36.71 67.19
CA VAL A 134 -5.01 35.88 67.91
C VAL A 134 -4.27 34.69 68.52
N ASP A 135 -4.29 34.61 69.84
CA ASP A 135 -3.72 33.49 70.58
C ASP A 135 -4.61 32.24 70.44
N LEU A 136 -4.13 31.27 69.65
CA LEU A 136 -4.77 29.98 69.40
C LEU A 136 -4.43 28.93 70.48
N SER A 137 -3.82 29.33 71.60
CA SER A 137 -3.47 28.43 72.71
C SER A 137 -4.67 27.72 73.35
N LYS A 138 -5.89 28.27 73.16
CA LYS A 138 -7.13 27.60 73.51
C LYS A 138 -7.82 27.09 72.24
N ASN A 139 -8.40 25.90 72.34
CA ASN A 139 -9.04 25.21 71.23
C ASN A 139 -10.38 25.88 70.88
N TYR A 140 -10.34 26.99 70.13
CA TYR A 140 -11.54 27.74 69.70
C TYR A 140 -12.20 27.12 68.45
N LEU A 141 -11.66 26.02 67.93
CA LEU A 141 -12.14 25.28 66.77
C LEU A 141 -12.79 23.94 67.16
N GLU A 142 -13.37 23.86 68.35
CA GLU A 142 -14.12 22.70 68.81
C GLU A 142 -15.43 22.59 67.99
N GLY A 143 -15.35 21.92 66.84
CA GLY A 143 -16.45 21.77 65.88
C GLY A 143 -16.04 21.83 64.40
N ALA A 144 -14.78 22.16 64.09
CA ALA A 144 -14.28 22.17 62.71
C ALA A 144 -13.55 20.87 62.29
N GLU A 145 -13.55 19.84 63.14
CA GLU A 145 -13.04 18.52 62.80
C GLU A 145 -14.19 17.55 62.52
N ASN A 146 -14.07 16.86 61.39
CA ASN A 146 -14.90 15.74 60.89
C ASN A 146 -16.02 16.10 59.90
N ASN A 147 -15.68 16.73 58.79
CA ASN A 147 -16.12 16.22 57.49
C ASN A 147 -14.89 15.71 56.76
N GLY A 148 -14.33 14.61 57.27
CA GLY A 148 -13.43 13.79 56.47
C GLY A 148 -14.20 13.39 55.23
N VAL A 149 -13.74 13.84 54.07
CA VAL A 149 -14.18 13.32 52.78
C VAL A 149 -13.87 11.83 52.82
N GLU A 150 -14.89 11.00 52.99
CA GLU A 150 -14.81 9.58 52.68
C GLU A 150 -14.43 9.51 51.20
N GLU A 151 -13.18 9.17 50.92
CA GLU A 151 -12.79 8.74 49.60
C GLU A 151 -13.49 7.39 49.35
N GLU A 152 -14.69 7.44 48.77
CA GLU A 152 -15.27 6.29 48.10
C GLU A 152 -14.33 5.91 46.95
N SER A 153 -13.48 4.91 47.20
CA SER A 153 -12.78 4.17 46.15
C SER A 153 -13.81 3.40 45.33
N ASN A 154 -14.43 4.10 44.39
CA ASN A 154 -15.33 3.51 43.40
C ASN A 154 -14.48 2.81 42.34
N ASN A 155 -13.90 1.66 42.71
CA ASN A 155 -13.17 0.77 41.79
C ASN A 155 -14.12 0.02 40.86
N ASN A 156 -14.91 0.77 40.09
CA ASN A 156 -15.65 0.29 38.93
C ASN A 156 -14.88 0.53 37.63
N GLY A 157 -13.54 0.57 37.72
CA GLY A 157 -12.65 0.60 36.57
C GLY A 157 -12.59 -0.75 35.87
N LEU A 158 -12.40 -0.72 34.55
CA LEU A 158 -12.33 -1.86 33.61
C LEU A 158 -11.52 -3.09 34.09
N LEU A 159 -10.60 -2.91 35.03
CA LEU A 159 -9.79 -3.96 35.66
C LEU A 159 -10.62 -4.94 36.51
N SER A 160 -11.66 -4.49 37.23
CA SER A 160 -12.50 -5.38 38.04
C SER A 160 -13.32 -6.34 37.17
N LYS A 161 -13.81 -5.88 36.02
CA LYS A 161 -14.51 -6.72 35.03
C LYS A 161 -13.61 -7.76 34.36
N ILE A 162 -12.34 -7.45 34.15
CA ILE A 162 -11.36 -8.40 33.57
C ILE A 162 -11.05 -9.51 34.59
N MET A 163 -10.97 -9.18 35.88
CA MET A 163 -10.65 -10.13 36.94
C MET A 163 -11.80 -11.09 37.25
N ASP A 164 -13.06 -10.64 37.12
CA ASP A 164 -14.25 -11.50 37.30
C ASP A 164 -14.44 -12.54 36.20
N VAL A 165 -14.00 -12.27 34.97
CA VAL A 165 -14.10 -13.22 33.84
C VAL A 165 -13.02 -14.32 33.91
N LEU A 166 -11.95 -14.07 34.67
CA LEU A 166 -10.80 -14.97 34.79
C LEU A 166 -10.90 -15.95 35.97
N LYS A 167 -11.98 -15.86 36.75
CA LYS A 167 -12.30 -16.72 37.89
C LYS A 167 -13.36 -17.75 37.50
#